data_AF-B4K296-F1
#
_entry.id   AF-B4K296-F1
#
_cell.length_a   1.000
_cell.length_b   1.000
_cell.length_c   1.000
_cell.angle_alpha   90.00
_cell.angle_beta   90.00
_cell.angle_gamma   90.00
#
_symmetry.space_group_name_H-M   'P 1'
#
loop_
_entity.id
_entity.type
_entity.pdbx_description
1 polymer ?
#
loop_
_entity_poly.entity_id
_entity_poly.type
_entity_poly.pdbx_seq_one_letter_code
_entity_poly.pdbx_strand_id
1 'polypeptide(L)'
;MVEHSGATERVNRGFLFELNSNAQRKQNVTIKVPRNAIPDSTSIEVSAVGDLMGSIVGNLQQLIRLPTGCGEQTMVNFVPNLMVLRYLGRLRQLTPDVEMTATKNLAVGYQRLLYYRHENGAFSAFGLSIKQSSTWLTAYVARSLKQATPYIQVDEHVLQTALAYLASVQSGNGGYEENGDIFEQFDDGGISLTAFVTLAMLENVEAHAEYRNNINKALDFIVRGLDTSSNLHAMAIGTYVLSRANHNAKAAFLQRLDSMATNADGRKWWNKTAPATEQQSPWYNTTRSVNIEISAYAALTLLENNLVGDALPVLNWLMDQRNVFGGFVASQDTVVGLQALLMFAERFSSQGNNVQIGFHYGEGAETILNVNSENSLALQSVELPSNIKNVSVSATGRGLALAQVSYRYNTNVTSAWPRFVLDPTVNRNSHADYLHLSACASFVSVPGDAERSNMAVMEVYLPSGFVVDTDTLPTLESSERIKKVETQQRDTKVIIYFDYLDRREVCPTLHAYKTVKVTKHRPVPVVMYDYYDNARRARQFYRAPKSNICDLCEHANCGDFCEKAEKRESRRPDDYTAIAGRNSANNQATIAMLLMAIAILLQLHC
;
A
#
# COMPACT_ATOMS: atom_id res chain seq x y z
N MET A 1 -1.92 11.66 21.45
CA MET A 1 -2.84 10.84 20.63
C MET A 1 -3.01 9.51 21.35
N VAL A 2 -4.24 9.02 21.50
CA VAL A 2 -4.54 7.72 22.13
C VAL A 2 -5.07 6.79 21.03
N GLU A 3 -4.50 5.60 20.92
CA GLU A 3 -4.89 4.60 19.92
C GLU A 3 -5.36 3.31 20.59
N HIS A 4 -6.27 2.59 19.93
CA HIS A 4 -6.61 1.24 20.35
C HIS A 4 -5.44 0.29 20.09
N SER A 5 -5.25 -0.70 20.95
CA SER A 5 -4.24 -1.75 20.73
C SER A 5 -4.49 -2.55 19.45
N GLY A 6 -3.52 -3.38 19.05
CA GLY A 6 -3.65 -4.23 17.87
C GLY A 6 -3.34 -3.47 16.57
N ALA A 7 -3.74 -4.06 15.44
CA ALA A 7 -3.60 -3.47 14.12
C ALA A 7 -5.00 -3.16 13.55
N THR A 8 -5.14 -2.01 12.90
CA THR A 8 -6.42 -1.56 12.32
C THR A 8 -6.68 -2.19 10.95
N GLU A 9 -7.80 -2.87 10.80
CA GLU A 9 -8.38 -3.25 9.52
C GLU A 9 -9.42 -2.21 9.11
N ARG A 10 -9.54 -1.93 7.80
CA ARG A 10 -10.54 -1.00 7.28
C ARG A 10 -11.17 -1.55 6.01
N VAL A 11 -12.46 -1.28 5.85
CA VAL A 11 -13.25 -1.66 4.68
C VAL A 11 -13.98 -0.41 4.20
N ASN A 12 -14.04 -0.24 2.88
CA ASN A 12 -14.80 0.83 2.23
C ASN A 12 -15.71 0.21 1.16
N ARG A 13 -16.92 0.75 1.02
CA ARG A 13 -17.86 0.43 -0.04
C ARG A 13 -18.31 1.72 -0.69
N GLY A 14 -18.05 1.86 -1.98
CA GLY A 14 -18.35 3.07 -2.77
C GLY A 14 -19.46 2.82 -3.79
N PHE A 15 -20.36 3.78 -3.92
CA PHE A 15 -21.50 3.71 -4.83
C PHE A 15 -21.60 4.98 -5.66
N LEU A 16 -21.51 4.84 -6.98
CA LEU A 16 -21.77 5.93 -7.90
C LEU A 16 -23.25 5.96 -8.26
N PHE A 17 -23.91 7.07 -7.94
CA PHE A 17 -25.28 7.34 -8.33
C PHE A 17 -25.29 8.33 -9.49
N GLU A 18 -25.70 7.85 -10.66
CA GLU A 18 -26.06 8.69 -11.81
C GLU A 18 -27.58 8.74 -11.90
N LEU A 19 -28.16 9.90 -11.62
CA LEU A 19 -29.60 10.11 -11.54
C LEU A 19 -30.08 11.05 -12.63
N ASN A 20 -30.89 10.51 -13.53
CA ASN A 20 -31.52 11.25 -14.63
C ASN A 20 -33.02 11.52 -14.36
N SER A 21 -33.55 11.04 -13.24
CA SER A 21 -34.94 11.20 -12.79
C SER A 21 -35.02 11.09 -11.27
N ASN A 22 -36.17 11.45 -10.68
CA ASN A 22 -36.40 11.32 -9.24
C ASN A 22 -36.59 9.86 -8.76
N ALA A 23 -36.37 8.86 -9.62
CA ALA A 23 -36.45 7.46 -9.23
C ALA A 23 -35.36 7.13 -8.20
N GLN A 24 -35.79 6.71 -7.01
CA GLN A 24 -34.88 6.36 -5.93
C GLN A 24 -34.10 5.08 -6.29
N ARG A 25 -32.77 5.17 -6.25
CA ARG A 25 -31.88 4.00 -6.32
C ARG A 25 -31.43 3.63 -4.91
N LYS A 26 -31.34 2.32 -4.63
CA LYS A 26 -30.93 1.81 -3.31
C LYS A 26 -29.79 0.80 -3.42
N GLN A 27 -28.91 0.81 -2.44
CA GLN A 27 -27.82 -0.14 -2.26
C GLN A 27 -27.72 -0.52 -0.78
N ASN A 28 -27.43 -1.80 -0.50
CA ASN A 28 -27.34 -2.30 0.87
C ASN A 28 -25.91 -2.69 1.22
N VAL A 29 -25.46 -2.28 2.41
CA VAL A 29 -24.15 -2.61 2.95
C VAL A 29 -24.29 -3.35 4.26
N THR A 30 -23.72 -4.55 4.32
CA THR A 30 -23.56 -5.29 5.58
C THR A 30 -22.17 -5.03 6.16
N ILE A 31 -22.14 -4.57 7.40
CA ILE A 31 -20.92 -4.30 8.16
C ILE A 31 -20.46 -5.61 8.82
N LYS A 32 -19.30 -6.09 8.40
CA LYS A 32 -18.74 -7.40 8.81
C LYS A 32 -17.55 -7.19 9.73
N VAL A 33 -17.81 -6.95 11.01
CA VAL A 33 -16.77 -6.91 12.06
C VAL A 33 -16.65 -8.30 12.69
N PRO A 34 -15.45 -8.91 12.71
CA PRO A 34 -15.28 -10.26 13.24
C PRO A 34 -15.34 -10.27 14.78
N ARG A 35 -15.72 -11.42 15.37
CA ARG A 35 -15.91 -11.55 16.84
C ARG A 35 -14.64 -11.34 17.66
N ASN A 36 -13.47 -11.52 17.04
CA ASN A 36 -12.14 -11.32 17.63
C ASN A 36 -11.62 -9.89 17.47
N ALA A 37 -12.44 -8.96 16.97
CA ALA A 37 -12.11 -7.53 16.99
C ALA A 37 -11.99 -7.05 18.44
N ILE A 38 -11.10 -6.08 18.66
CA ILE A 38 -10.87 -5.48 19.97
C ILE A 38 -12.13 -4.69 20.35
N PRO A 39 -12.69 -4.88 21.57
CA PRO A 39 -13.85 -4.14 22.03
C PRO A 39 -13.68 -2.63 21.85
N ASP A 40 -14.77 -1.97 21.47
CA ASP A 40 -14.88 -0.52 21.28
C ASP A 40 -13.94 0.10 20.24
N SER A 41 -13.21 -0.71 19.47
CA SER A 41 -12.34 -0.23 18.39
C SER A 41 -13.06 0.00 17.06
N THR A 42 -14.34 -0.39 16.98
CA THR A 42 -15.16 -0.25 15.78
C THR A 42 -15.58 1.20 15.59
N SER A 43 -15.36 1.74 14.40
CA SER A 43 -15.83 3.07 13.99
C SER A 43 -16.38 2.94 12.57
N ILE A 44 -17.55 3.52 12.33
CA ILE A 44 -18.31 3.42 11.08
C ILE A 44 -18.55 4.85 10.60
N GLU A 45 -18.21 5.14 9.35
CA GLU A 45 -18.39 6.46 8.76
C GLU A 45 -19.14 6.32 7.43
N VAL A 46 -20.11 7.21 7.21
CA VAL A 46 -20.75 7.39 5.91
C VAL A 46 -20.34 8.73 5.31
N SER A 47 -20.14 8.77 4.00
CA SER A 47 -19.76 10.00 3.32
C SER A 47 -20.42 10.14 1.95
N ALA A 48 -20.54 11.39 1.50
CA ALA A 48 -21.09 11.76 0.22
C ALA A 48 -20.31 12.91 -0.43
N VAL A 49 -20.19 12.88 -1.75
CA VAL A 49 -19.55 13.93 -2.54
C VAL A 49 -20.15 13.98 -3.95
N GLY A 50 -20.28 15.18 -4.52
CA GLY A 50 -20.89 15.39 -5.83
C GLY A 50 -19.96 15.28 -7.01
N ASP A 51 -18.67 15.33 -6.73
CA ASP A 51 -17.61 15.22 -7.70
C ASP A 51 -16.62 14.14 -7.27
N LEU A 52 -16.18 13.33 -8.23
CA LEU A 52 -15.23 12.24 -7.96
C LEU A 52 -13.92 12.76 -7.35
N MET A 53 -13.58 14.02 -7.64
CA MET A 53 -12.39 14.70 -7.11
C MET A 53 -12.53 15.20 -5.68
N GLY A 54 -13.74 15.41 -5.15
CA GLY A 54 -13.84 16.06 -3.84
C GLY A 54 -13.17 15.25 -2.72
N SER A 55 -13.24 13.92 -2.81
CA SER A 55 -12.50 12.99 -1.93
C SER A 55 -10.97 13.03 -2.06
N ILE A 56 -10.44 13.54 -3.17
CA ILE A 56 -9.01 13.56 -3.52
C ILE A 56 -8.40 14.93 -3.23
N VAL A 57 -9.12 16.02 -3.52
CA VAL A 57 -8.67 17.40 -3.26
C VAL A 57 -8.37 17.59 -1.77
N GLY A 58 -9.19 17.04 -0.88
CA GLY A 58 -8.92 17.06 0.57
C GLY A 58 -7.75 16.18 1.03
N ASN A 59 -7.29 15.25 0.19
CA ASN A 59 -6.32 14.19 0.54
C ASN A 59 -5.12 14.15 -0.43
N LEU A 60 -4.78 15.24 -1.12
CA LEU A 60 -3.75 15.28 -2.17
C LEU A 60 -2.36 14.81 -1.74
N GLN A 61 -2.08 14.79 -0.43
CA GLN A 61 -0.81 14.35 0.15
C GLN A 61 -0.85 12.90 0.68
N GLN A 62 -2.04 12.28 0.73
CA GLN A 62 -2.23 10.96 1.33
C GLN A 62 -3.38 10.19 0.65
N LEU A 63 -3.25 9.95 -0.66
CA LEU A 63 -4.25 9.18 -1.43
C LEU A 63 -4.16 7.67 -1.19
N ILE A 64 -2.97 7.21 -0.79
CA ILE A 64 -2.72 5.81 -0.43
C ILE A 64 -2.19 5.72 1.00
N ARG A 65 -2.33 4.53 1.59
CA ARG A 65 -1.81 4.25 2.94
C ARG A 65 -0.39 3.71 2.93
N LEU A 66 -0.02 3.08 1.82
CA LEU A 66 1.28 2.46 1.73
C LEU A 66 2.35 3.56 1.78
N PRO A 67 3.50 3.27 2.41
CA PRO A 67 4.64 4.17 2.42
C PRO A 67 5.08 4.60 1.02
N THR A 68 5.61 5.83 0.90
CA THR A 68 5.97 6.43 -0.39
C THR A 68 7.44 6.85 -0.48
N GLY A 69 8.33 6.01 0.04
CA GLY A 69 9.75 6.27 0.16
C GLY A 69 10.57 6.12 -1.13
N CYS A 70 10.13 5.37 -2.15
CA CYS A 70 10.92 5.15 -3.38
C CYS A 70 10.53 6.11 -4.53
N GLY A 71 11.31 6.09 -5.63
CA GLY A 71 11.10 6.92 -6.81
C GLY A 71 9.74 6.68 -7.49
N GLU A 72 9.31 5.42 -7.60
CA GLU A 72 7.98 5.06 -8.09
C GLU A 72 6.88 5.65 -7.21
N GLN A 73 7.01 5.49 -5.90
CA GLN A 73 5.99 5.95 -4.97
C GLN A 73 5.96 7.48 -4.86
N THR A 74 7.05 8.17 -5.16
CA THR A 74 7.06 9.64 -5.30
C THR A 74 6.03 10.07 -6.36
N MET A 75 5.77 9.25 -7.38
CA MET A 75 4.80 9.53 -8.43
C MET A 75 3.35 9.54 -7.94
N VAL A 76 3.01 8.81 -6.87
CA VAL A 76 1.65 8.86 -6.29
C VAL A 76 1.34 10.21 -5.65
N ASN A 77 2.37 10.97 -5.27
CA ASN A 77 2.24 12.34 -4.78
C ASN A 77 2.44 13.38 -5.91
N PHE A 78 2.81 12.95 -7.12
CA PHE A 78 3.05 13.83 -8.26
C PHE A 78 1.85 13.80 -9.23
N VAL A 79 1.53 12.62 -9.78
CA VAL A 79 0.55 12.48 -10.87
C VAL A 79 -0.87 12.87 -10.45
N PRO A 80 -1.38 12.52 -9.26
CA PRO A 80 -2.71 12.98 -8.84
C PRO A 80 -2.84 14.50 -8.74
N ASN A 81 -1.76 15.22 -8.38
CA ASN A 81 -1.75 16.68 -8.40
C ASN A 81 -1.88 17.23 -9.83
N LEU A 82 -1.22 16.60 -10.83
CA LEU A 82 -1.42 16.93 -12.25
C LEU A 82 -2.87 16.70 -12.69
N MET A 83 -3.45 15.58 -12.29
CA MET A 83 -4.82 15.21 -12.62
C MET A 83 -5.82 16.22 -12.07
N VAL A 84 -5.65 16.65 -10.83
CA VAL A 84 -6.51 17.65 -10.17
C VAL A 84 -6.40 19.01 -10.87
N LEU A 85 -5.19 19.50 -11.15
CA LEU A 85 -4.97 20.75 -11.86
C LEU A 85 -5.63 20.73 -13.25
N ARG A 86 -5.41 19.65 -14.01
CA ARG A 86 -5.98 19.48 -15.35
C ARG A 86 -7.50 19.42 -15.31
N TYR A 87 -8.06 18.61 -14.40
CA TYR A 87 -9.50 18.39 -14.30
C TYR A 87 -10.24 19.67 -13.90
N LEU A 88 -9.84 20.27 -12.77
CA LEU A 88 -10.49 21.47 -12.26
C LEU A 88 -10.25 22.68 -13.17
N GLY A 89 -9.08 22.75 -13.81
CA GLY A 89 -8.80 23.78 -14.82
C GLY A 89 -9.74 23.68 -16.02
N ARG A 90 -9.99 22.46 -16.54
CA ARG A 90 -10.94 22.22 -17.62
C ARG A 90 -12.38 22.58 -17.25
N LEU A 91 -12.79 22.25 -16.02
CA LEU A 91 -14.12 22.58 -15.52
C LEU A 91 -14.29 24.04 -15.09
N ARG A 92 -13.21 24.84 -15.09
CA ARG A 92 -13.16 26.20 -14.53
C ARG A 92 -13.58 26.26 -13.06
N GLN A 93 -13.23 25.22 -12.31
CA GLN A 93 -13.48 25.07 -10.88
C GLN A 93 -12.18 25.07 -10.05
N LEU A 94 -11.04 25.37 -10.69
CA LEU A 94 -9.76 25.45 -10.00
C LEU A 94 -9.71 26.70 -9.13
N THR A 95 -9.65 26.51 -7.82
CA THR A 95 -9.49 27.60 -6.84
C THR A 95 -8.00 27.90 -6.62
N PRO A 96 -7.63 29.15 -6.27
CA PRO A 96 -6.23 29.51 -5.99
C PRO A 96 -5.54 28.65 -4.93
N ASP A 97 -6.25 28.25 -3.87
CA ASP A 97 -5.68 27.45 -2.78
C ASP A 97 -5.29 26.03 -3.25
N VAL A 98 -6.17 25.40 -4.02
CA VAL A 98 -5.92 24.08 -4.64
C VAL A 98 -4.80 24.17 -5.65
N GLU A 99 -4.80 25.20 -6.50
CA GLU A 99 -3.73 25.43 -7.48
C GLU A 99 -2.37 25.60 -6.82
N MET A 100 -2.27 26.46 -5.80
CA MET A 100 -1.05 26.69 -5.04
C MET A 100 -0.55 25.41 -4.36
N THR A 101 -1.47 24.65 -3.74
CA THR A 101 -1.12 23.40 -3.06
C THR A 101 -0.62 22.35 -4.05
N ALA A 102 -1.34 22.14 -5.15
CA ALA A 102 -0.99 21.14 -6.14
C ALA A 102 0.32 21.51 -6.87
N THR A 103 0.51 22.75 -7.30
CA THR A 103 1.75 23.21 -7.95
C THR A 103 2.96 23.11 -7.00
N LYS A 104 2.78 23.45 -5.71
CA LYS A 104 3.82 23.23 -4.69
C LYS A 104 4.18 21.75 -4.56
N ASN A 105 3.19 20.87 -4.48
CA ASN A 105 3.41 19.42 -4.42
C ASN A 105 4.16 18.91 -5.67
N LEU A 106 3.81 19.43 -6.86
CA LEU A 106 4.52 19.10 -8.10
C LEU A 106 5.97 19.57 -8.07
N ALA A 107 6.26 20.81 -7.63
CA ALA A 107 7.62 21.31 -7.55
C ALA A 107 8.48 20.48 -6.57
N VAL A 108 7.93 20.16 -5.40
CA VAL A 108 8.60 19.29 -4.41
C VAL A 108 8.80 17.87 -4.97
N GLY A 109 7.80 17.32 -5.64
CA GLY A 109 7.87 16.01 -6.27
C GLY A 109 8.92 15.98 -7.38
N TYR A 110 9.00 17.00 -8.23
CA TYR A 110 10.02 17.13 -9.25
C TYR A 110 11.43 17.18 -8.65
N GLN A 111 11.64 18.00 -7.61
CA GLN A 111 12.92 18.06 -6.90
C GLN A 111 13.31 16.68 -6.32
N ARG A 112 12.35 15.96 -5.74
CA ARG A 112 12.57 14.60 -5.23
C ARG A 112 12.89 13.61 -6.35
N LEU A 113 12.23 13.69 -7.50
CA LEU A 113 12.52 12.84 -8.66
C LEU A 113 13.96 12.99 -9.15
N LEU A 114 14.53 14.20 -9.09
CA LEU A 114 15.93 14.45 -9.46
C LEU A 114 16.94 13.69 -8.59
N TYR A 115 16.61 13.38 -7.33
CA TYR A 115 17.44 12.51 -6.48
C TYR A 115 17.59 11.09 -7.05
N TYR A 116 16.58 10.64 -7.80
CA TYR A 116 16.53 9.30 -8.38
C TYR A 116 17.10 9.23 -9.81
N ARG A 117 17.56 10.36 -10.35
CA ARG A 117 18.09 10.49 -11.71
C ARG A 117 19.56 10.07 -11.79
N HIS A 118 19.90 9.34 -12.84
CA HIS A 118 21.24 8.88 -13.19
C HIS A 118 21.92 9.79 -14.22
N GLU A 119 23.24 9.66 -14.37
CA GLU A 119 24.03 10.43 -15.34
C GLU A 119 23.61 10.16 -16.79
N ASN A 120 23.20 8.92 -17.10
CA ASN A 120 22.69 8.52 -18.41
C ASN A 120 21.27 9.06 -18.73
N GLY A 121 20.66 9.85 -17.83
CA GLY A 121 19.34 10.44 -17.99
C GLY A 121 18.17 9.59 -17.48
N ALA A 122 18.42 8.33 -17.11
CA ALA A 122 17.41 7.42 -16.60
C ALA A 122 17.10 7.63 -15.12
N PHE A 123 16.05 6.98 -14.61
CA PHE A 123 15.62 7.02 -13.22
C PHE A 123 15.64 5.63 -12.59
N SER A 124 15.70 5.55 -11.26
CA SER A 124 15.65 4.29 -10.49
C SER A 124 14.83 4.41 -9.21
N ALA A 125 14.45 3.28 -8.59
CA ALA A 125 13.62 3.27 -7.40
C ALA A 125 14.31 3.92 -6.19
N PHE A 126 15.61 3.68 -6.04
CA PHE A 126 16.36 3.98 -4.81
C PHE A 126 17.55 4.95 -5.02
N GLY A 127 17.80 5.43 -6.24
CA GLY A 127 18.74 6.53 -6.51
C GLY A 127 20.15 6.07 -6.88
N LEU A 128 21.18 6.79 -6.41
CA LEU A 128 22.60 6.74 -6.81
C LEU A 128 23.33 5.38 -6.64
N SER A 129 22.60 4.31 -6.34
CA SER A 129 23.10 2.94 -6.48
C SER A 129 23.58 2.71 -7.91
N ILE A 130 24.84 2.28 -8.06
CA ILE A 130 25.50 1.99 -9.35
C ILE A 130 24.81 0.82 -10.10
N LYS A 131 23.91 0.08 -9.43
CA LYS A 131 23.21 -1.05 -10.03
C LYS A 131 21.89 -0.56 -10.66
N GLN A 132 21.98 -0.37 -11.97
CA GLN A 132 20.92 -0.41 -12.99
C GLN A 132 19.76 0.61 -12.91
N SER A 133 19.58 1.37 -13.99
CA SER A 133 18.42 2.27 -14.16
C SER A 133 17.17 1.51 -14.59
N SER A 134 15.98 1.95 -14.14
CA SER A 134 14.71 1.33 -14.51
C SER A 134 14.14 1.93 -15.79
N THR A 135 13.92 1.08 -16.80
CA THR A 135 13.25 1.45 -18.06
C THR A 135 11.82 1.91 -17.78
N TRP A 136 11.08 1.16 -16.96
CA TRP A 136 9.70 1.46 -16.62
C TRP A 136 9.57 2.81 -15.89
N LEU A 137 10.37 3.04 -14.84
CA LEU A 137 10.29 4.27 -14.06
C LEU A 137 10.72 5.48 -14.89
N THR A 138 11.74 5.33 -15.74
CA THR A 138 12.18 6.40 -16.63
C THR A 138 11.06 6.83 -17.58
N ALA A 139 10.33 5.87 -18.18
CA ALA A 139 9.17 6.18 -19.00
C ALA A 139 8.05 6.86 -18.19
N TYR A 140 7.82 6.40 -16.96
CA TYR A 140 6.78 6.96 -16.11
C TYR A 140 7.05 8.42 -15.74
N VAL A 141 8.30 8.70 -15.34
CA VAL A 141 8.78 10.04 -15.03
C VAL A 141 8.74 10.94 -16.26
N ALA A 142 9.30 10.50 -17.40
CA ALA A 142 9.31 11.29 -18.63
C ALA A 142 7.89 11.70 -19.08
N ARG A 143 6.94 10.75 -19.06
CA ARG A 143 5.54 11.01 -19.39
C ARG A 143 4.93 12.05 -18.45
N SER A 144 5.16 11.90 -17.15
CA SER A 144 4.54 12.77 -16.14
C SER A 144 5.17 14.17 -16.12
N LEU A 145 6.48 14.28 -16.32
CA LEU A 145 7.18 15.57 -16.43
C LEU A 145 6.70 16.36 -17.64
N LYS A 146 6.48 15.70 -18.78
CA LYS A 146 5.87 16.35 -19.95
C LYS A 146 4.49 16.93 -19.65
N GLN A 147 3.67 16.17 -18.92
CA GLN A 147 2.34 16.63 -18.51
C GLN A 147 2.37 17.75 -17.45
N ALA A 148 3.49 17.89 -16.73
CA ALA A 148 3.69 18.89 -15.71
C ALA A 148 4.17 20.24 -16.24
N THR A 149 4.75 20.30 -17.44
CA THR A 149 5.29 21.53 -18.06
C THR A 149 4.34 22.74 -18.05
N PRO A 150 3.01 22.59 -18.22
CA PRO A 150 2.09 23.74 -18.12
C PRO A 150 1.95 24.34 -16.72
N TYR A 151 2.34 23.62 -15.67
CA TYR A 151 2.07 23.98 -14.27
C TYR A 151 3.33 24.30 -13.46
N ILE A 152 4.48 23.72 -13.82
CA ILE A 152 5.77 23.95 -13.18
C ILE A 152 6.89 24.06 -14.22
N GLN A 153 7.99 24.72 -13.85
CA GLN A 153 9.18 24.76 -14.68
C GLN A 153 9.91 23.41 -14.59
N VAL A 154 9.88 22.67 -15.71
CA VAL A 154 10.64 21.43 -15.88
C VAL A 154 11.84 21.74 -16.77
N ASP A 155 13.04 21.32 -16.36
CA ASP A 155 14.23 21.42 -17.19
C ASP A 155 14.08 20.49 -18.40
N GLU A 156 14.07 21.08 -19.60
CA GLU A 156 13.95 20.39 -20.87
C GLU A 156 15.08 19.36 -21.07
N HIS A 157 16.28 19.63 -20.56
CA HIS A 157 17.39 18.69 -20.66
C HIS A 157 17.12 17.39 -19.89
N VAL A 158 16.41 17.47 -18.75
CA VAL A 158 16.02 16.29 -17.97
C VAL A 158 15.06 15.41 -18.76
N LEU A 159 14.09 16.01 -19.45
CA LEU A 159 13.14 15.28 -20.29
C LEU A 159 13.83 14.66 -21.51
N GLN A 160 14.64 15.45 -22.23
CA GLN A 160 15.33 15.01 -23.44
C GLN A 160 16.26 13.82 -23.18
N THR A 161 17.05 13.86 -22.10
CA THR A 161 17.98 12.78 -21.76
C THR A 161 17.25 11.52 -21.31
N ALA A 162 16.11 11.63 -20.62
CA ALA A 162 15.27 10.48 -20.28
C ALA A 162 14.67 9.82 -21.54
N LEU A 163 14.18 10.61 -22.51
CA LEU A 163 13.66 10.09 -23.77
C LEU A 163 14.77 9.46 -24.62
N ALA A 164 15.96 10.07 -24.66
CA ALA A 164 17.11 9.53 -25.36
C ALA A 164 17.55 8.17 -24.78
N TYR A 165 17.56 8.04 -23.45
CA TYR A 165 17.79 6.75 -22.78
C TYR A 165 16.76 5.70 -23.23
N LEU A 166 15.46 6.02 -23.16
CA LEU A 166 14.41 5.10 -23.60
C LEU A 166 14.55 4.74 -25.09
N ALA A 167 14.96 5.65 -25.96
CA ALA A 167 15.21 5.31 -27.36
C ALA A 167 16.40 4.35 -27.53
N SER A 168 17.46 4.52 -26.72
CA SER A 168 18.68 3.73 -26.77
C SER A 168 18.56 2.29 -26.25
N VAL A 169 17.63 2.04 -25.33
CA VAL A 169 17.43 0.71 -24.73
C VAL A 169 16.36 -0.12 -25.44
N GLN A 170 15.78 0.39 -26.55
CA GLN A 170 14.84 -0.38 -27.36
C GLN A 170 15.55 -1.52 -28.08
N SER A 171 15.03 -2.74 -27.96
CA SER A 171 15.56 -3.91 -28.64
C SER A 171 15.32 -3.85 -30.16
N GLY A 172 16.12 -4.57 -30.94
CA GLY A 172 16.02 -4.59 -32.40
C GLY A 172 14.66 -5.08 -32.94
N ASN A 173 13.93 -5.87 -32.15
CA ASN A 173 12.59 -6.36 -32.47
C ASN A 173 11.47 -5.33 -32.18
N GLY A 174 11.80 -4.17 -31.61
CA GLY A 174 10.88 -3.10 -31.22
C GLY A 174 10.42 -3.13 -29.75
N GLY A 175 10.70 -4.20 -29.02
CA GLY A 175 10.32 -4.37 -27.63
C GLY A 175 11.25 -3.66 -26.64
N TYR A 176 10.87 -3.71 -25.37
CA TYR A 176 11.61 -3.18 -24.23
C TYR A 176 11.77 -4.24 -23.14
N GLU A 177 12.92 -4.21 -22.47
CA GLU A 177 13.22 -5.02 -21.30
C GLU A 177 13.53 -4.11 -20.09
N GLU A 178 13.25 -4.63 -18.89
CA GLU A 178 13.58 -3.92 -17.65
C GLU A 178 15.06 -4.12 -17.34
N ASN A 179 15.78 -3.01 -17.20
CA ASN A 179 17.21 -3.00 -16.93
C ASN A 179 17.52 -2.93 -15.43
N GLY A 180 16.60 -2.44 -14.59
CA GLY A 180 16.80 -2.24 -13.14
C GLY A 180 15.80 -2.98 -12.26
N ASP A 181 15.40 -2.34 -11.16
CA ASP A 181 14.50 -2.94 -10.18
C ASP A 181 13.15 -3.33 -10.81
N ILE A 182 12.81 -4.61 -10.72
CA ILE A 182 11.52 -5.12 -11.18
C ILE A 182 10.50 -4.92 -10.05
N PHE A 183 9.67 -3.90 -10.19
CA PHE A 183 8.61 -3.59 -9.23
C PHE A 183 7.48 -4.62 -9.25
N GLU A 184 7.02 -5.02 -10.43
CA GLU A 184 5.99 -6.04 -10.62
C GLU A 184 6.34 -6.92 -11.82
N GLN A 185 6.20 -8.24 -11.65
CA GLN A 185 6.48 -9.22 -12.69
C GLN A 185 5.18 -9.67 -13.38
N PHE A 186 5.02 -9.31 -14.66
CA PHE A 186 3.81 -9.60 -15.42
C PHE A 186 3.88 -10.89 -16.26
N ASP A 187 5.07 -11.46 -16.47
CA ASP A 187 5.31 -12.68 -17.27
C ASP A 187 4.62 -12.67 -18.65
N ASP A 188 4.77 -11.57 -19.37
CA ASP A 188 4.06 -11.30 -20.63
C ASP A 188 4.98 -11.05 -21.83
N GLY A 189 6.25 -11.43 -21.72
CA GLY A 189 7.24 -11.24 -22.77
C GLY A 189 7.61 -9.77 -23.02
N GLY A 190 7.38 -8.87 -22.07
CA GLY A 190 7.74 -7.45 -22.18
C GLY A 190 6.71 -6.59 -22.90
N ILE A 191 5.52 -7.12 -23.19
CA ILE A 191 4.44 -6.38 -23.88
C ILE A 191 3.98 -5.20 -23.03
N SER A 192 3.72 -5.41 -21.73
CA SER A 192 3.24 -4.34 -20.84
C SER A 192 4.28 -3.23 -20.69
N LEU A 193 5.55 -3.57 -20.53
CA LEU A 193 6.63 -2.58 -20.48
C LEU A 193 6.72 -1.80 -21.79
N THR A 194 6.70 -2.51 -22.93
CA THR A 194 6.74 -1.88 -24.25
C THR A 194 5.56 -0.94 -24.46
N ALA A 195 4.35 -1.36 -24.09
CA ALA A 195 3.15 -0.54 -24.13
C ALA A 195 3.29 0.71 -23.25
N PHE A 196 3.76 0.54 -22.01
CA PHE A 196 3.95 1.65 -21.09
C PHE A 196 4.97 2.68 -21.58
N VAL A 197 6.13 2.24 -22.09
CA VAL A 197 7.14 3.11 -22.72
C VAL A 197 6.58 3.81 -23.95
N THR A 198 5.78 3.11 -24.75
CA THR A 198 5.13 3.68 -25.94
C THR A 198 4.17 4.80 -25.56
N LEU A 199 3.41 4.71 -24.46
CA LEU A 199 2.59 5.84 -23.96
C LEU A 199 3.43 7.07 -23.66
N ALA A 200 4.60 6.90 -23.03
CA ALA A 200 5.50 8.00 -22.71
C ALA A 200 6.06 8.66 -23.98
N MET A 201 6.46 7.85 -24.97
CA MET A 201 6.95 8.34 -26.25
C MET A 201 5.85 9.05 -27.06
N LEU A 202 4.62 8.51 -27.08
CA LEU A 202 3.48 9.12 -27.75
C LEU A 202 3.13 10.51 -27.19
N GLU A 203 3.22 10.71 -25.87
CA GLU A 203 2.96 12.01 -25.24
C GLU A 203 4.01 13.07 -25.65
N ASN A 204 5.18 12.64 -26.11
CA ASN A 204 6.32 13.50 -26.44
C ASN A 204 6.59 13.61 -27.95
N VAL A 205 5.88 12.85 -28.80
CA VAL A 205 6.19 12.70 -30.24
C VAL A 205 6.04 13.99 -31.05
N GLU A 206 5.18 14.91 -30.61
CA GLU A 206 4.99 16.21 -31.30
C GLU A 206 6.22 17.11 -31.13
N ALA A 207 6.86 17.08 -29.96
CA ALA A 207 8.09 17.82 -29.67
C ALA A 207 9.35 17.08 -30.13
N HIS A 208 9.29 15.74 -30.18
CA HIS A 208 10.43 14.86 -30.52
C HIS A 208 10.06 13.90 -31.66
N ALA A 209 9.93 14.46 -32.87
CA ALA A 209 9.55 13.72 -34.07
C ALA A 209 10.54 12.61 -34.47
N GLU A 210 11.79 12.71 -34.01
CA GLU A 210 12.86 11.73 -34.21
C GLU A 210 12.51 10.34 -33.66
N TYR A 211 11.68 10.25 -32.61
CA TYR A 211 11.30 8.97 -31.98
C TYR A 211 10.10 8.28 -32.64
N ARG A 212 9.55 8.81 -33.75
CA ARG A 212 8.44 8.18 -34.48
C ARG A 212 8.73 6.75 -34.92
N ASN A 213 9.97 6.48 -35.36
CA ASN A 213 10.35 5.14 -35.76
C ASN A 213 10.39 4.16 -34.59
N ASN A 214 10.86 4.61 -33.41
CA ASN A 214 10.85 3.82 -32.18
C ASN A 214 9.40 3.45 -31.79
N ILE A 215 8.48 4.42 -31.87
CA ILE A 215 7.05 4.22 -31.59
C ILE A 215 6.46 3.18 -32.55
N ASN A 216 6.68 3.30 -33.86
CA ASN A 216 6.13 2.35 -34.83
C ASN A 216 6.63 0.92 -34.59
N LYS A 217 7.93 0.74 -34.34
CA LYS A 217 8.49 -0.57 -33.99
C LYS A 217 7.90 -1.15 -32.71
N ALA A 218 7.65 -0.31 -31.71
CA ALA A 218 7.02 -0.74 -30.46
C ALA A 218 5.56 -1.15 -30.66
N LEU A 219 4.79 -0.42 -31.48
CA LEU A 219 3.43 -0.80 -31.86
C LEU A 219 3.41 -2.14 -32.62
N ASP A 220 4.32 -2.36 -33.55
CA ASP A 220 4.46 -3.64 -34.27
C ASP A 220 4.84 -4.80 -33.35
N PHE A 221 5.67 -4.54 -32.34
CA PHE A 221 5.98 -5.51 -31.29
C PHE A 221 4.74 -5.86 -30.45
N ILE A 222 3.99 -4.85 -30.00
CA ILE A 222 2.77 -5.03 -29.20
C ILE A 222 1.74 -5.84 -29.98
N VAL A 223 1.46 -5.50 -31.24
CA VAL A 223 0.47 -6.23 -32.07
C VAL A 223 0.84 -7.71 -32.19
N ARG A 224 2.09 -8.03 -32.57
CA ARG A 224 2.56 -9.42 -32.69
C ARG A 224 2.51 -10.16 -31.35
N GLY A 225 2.84 -9.48 -30.25
CA GLY A 225 2.78 -10.05 -28.91
C GLY A 225 1.35 -10.35 -28.47
N LEU A 226 0.42 -9.41 -28.69
CA LEU A 226 -0.98 -9.56 -28.31
C LEU A 226 -1.70 -10.65 -29.10
N ASP A 227 -1.33 -10.88 -30.36
CA ASP A 227 -1.93 -11.96 -31.16
C ASP A 227 -1.82 -13.31 -30.47
N THR A 228 -0.68 -13.58 -29.84
CA THR A 228 -0.37 -14.87 -29.20
C THR A 228 -0.57 -14.89 -27.68
N SER A 229 -0.72 -13.72 -27.04
CA SER A 229 -0.81 -13.61 -25.58
C SER A 229 -2.23 -13.77 -25.04
N SER A 230 -2.36 -14.50 -23.92
CA SER A 230 -3.58 -14.55 -23.10
C SER A 230 -3.45 -13.75 -21.79
N ASN A 231 -2.34 -13.02 -21.63
CA ASN A 231 -2.08 -12.24 -20.43
C ASN A 231 -3.01 -11.03 -20.37
N LEU A 232 -3.83 -10.96 -19.31
CA LEU A 232 -4.83 -9.91 -19.12
C LEU A 232 -4.23 -8.52 -19.02
N HIS A 233 -3.09 -8.38 -18.35
CA HIS A 233 -2.43 -7.10 -18.17
C HIS A 233 -1.89 -6.57 -19.49
N ALA A 234 -1.15 -7.41 -20.21
CA ALA A 234 -0.67 -7.10 -21.56
C ALA A 234 -1.83 -6.71 -22.50
N MET A 235 -2.92 -7.49 -22.48
CA MET A 235 -4.10 -7.22 -23.31
C MET A 235 -4.70 -5.85 -23.00
N ALA A 236 -4.86 -5.49 -21.73
CA ALA A 236 -5.46 -4.21 -21.34
C ALA A 236 -4.60 -3.00 -21.71
N ILE A 237 -3.33 -2.96 -21.27
CA ILE A 237 -2.45 -1.82 -21.55
C ILE A 237 -2.04 -1.74 -23.03
N GLY A 238 -1.83 -2.88 -23.69
CA GLY A 238 -1.52 -2.95 -25.11
C GLY A 238 -2.67 -2.44 -25.96
N THR A 239 -3.90 -2.85 -25.68
CA THR A 239 -5.09 -2.33 -26.38
C THR A 239 -5.30 -0.84 -26.13
N TYR A 240 -5.05 -0.37 -24.91
CA TYR A 240 -5.10 1.06 -24.59
C TYR A 240 -4.11 1.87 -25.43
N VAL A 241 -2.85 1.42 -25.52
CA VAL A 241 -1.82 2.06 -26.36
C VAL A 241 -2.22 2.08 -27.82
N LEU A 242 -2.70 0.96 -28.37
CA LEU A 242 -3.16 0.90 -29.75
C LEU A 242 -4.32 1.86 -30.00
N SER A 243 -5.21 2.04 -29.02
CA SER A 243 -6.30 3.01 -29.09
C SER A 243 -5.80 4.45 -29.08
N ARG A 244 -4.85 4.78 -28.19
CA ARG A 244 -4.20 6.10 -28.11
C ARG A 244 -3.41 6.44 -29.37
N ALA A 245 -2.73 5.47 -29.97
CA ALA A 245 -2.02 5.62 -31.24
C ALA A 245 -2.96 5.61 -32.46
N ASN A 246 -4.27 5.41 -32.27
CA ASN A 246 -5.25 5.22 -33.34
C ASN A 246 -4.85 4.14 -34.36
N HIS A 247 -4.25 3.05 -33.87
CA HIS A 247 -3.75 1.96 -34.70
C HIS A 247 -4.88 1.11 -35.28
N ASN A 248 -4.72 0.60 -36.50
CA ASN A 248 -5.77 -0.16 -37.22
C ASN A 248 -6.22 -1.43 -36.47
N ALA A 249 -5.31 -2.06 -35.71
CA ALA A 249 -5.62 -3.26 -34.94
C ALA A 249 -6.43 -3.01 -33.65
N LYS A 250 -6.66 -1.75 -33.25
CA LYS A 250 -7.29 -1.42 -31.95
C LYS A 250 -8.66 -2.07 -31.76
N ALA A 251 -9.47 -2.14 -32.82
CA ALA A 251 -10.83 -2.69 -32.75
C ALA A 251 -10.82 -4.20 -32.46
N ALA A 252 -9.91 -4.95 -33.10
CA ALA A 252 -9.80 -6.39 -32.89
C ALA A 252 -9.37 -6.73 -31.46
N PHE A 253 -8.37 -6.03 -30.93
CA PHE A 253 -7.90 -6.25 -29.56
C PHE A 253 -8.88 -5.73 -28.51
N LEU A 254 -9.64 -4.67 -28.79
CA LEU A 254 -10.73 -4.20 -27.93
C LEU A 254 -11.82 -5.27 -27.77
N GLN A 255 -12.24 -5.90 -28.86
CA GLN A 255 -13.20 -7.00 -28.82
C GLN A 255 -12.65 -8.20 -28.03
N ARG A 256 -11.37 -8.54 -28.23
CA ARG A 256 -10.70 -9.61 -27.47
C ARG A 256 -10.64 -9.29 -25.99
N LEU A 257 -10.26 -8.06 -25.61
CA LEU A 257 -10.23 -7.62 -24.22
C LEU A 257 -11.62 -7.74 -23.57
N ASP A 258 -12.68 -7.26 -24.23
CA ASP A 258 -14.06 -7.36 -23.71
C ASP A 258 -14.51 -8.82 -23.49
N SER A 259 -14.11 -9.74 -24.38
CA SER A 259 -14.42 -11.17 -24.23
C SER A 259 -13.78 -11.82 -22.99
N MET A 260 -12.74 -11.20 -22.41
CA MET A 260 -12.05 -11.68 -21.21
C MET A 260 -12.63 -11.10 -19.92
N ALA A 261 -13.67 -10.25 -20.01
CA ALA A 261 -14.25 -9.58 -18.86
C ALA A 261 -15.14 -10.52 -18.01
N THR A 262 -15.11 -10.29 -16.70
CA THR A 262 -16.11 -10.82 -15.77
C THR A 262 -17.27 -9.83 -15.67
N ASN A 263 -18.50 -10.33 -15.79
CA ASN A 263 -19.73 -9.54 -15.66
C ASN A 263 -20.58 -10.11 -14.53
N ALA A 264 -20.91 -9.30 -13.51
CA ALA A 264 -21.81 -9.68 -12.42
C ALA A 264 -22.45 -8.45 -11.77
N ASP A 265 -23.71 -8.56 -11.34
CA ASP A 265 -24.43 -7.50 -10.61
C ASP A 265 -24.39 -6.11 -11.30
N GLY A 266 -24.47 -6.08 -12.64
CA GLY A 266 -24.38 -4.83 -13.41
C GLY A 266 -22.99 -4.17 -13.40
N ARG A 267 -21.96 -4.90 -12.99
CA ARG A 267 -20.54 -4.50 -12.98
C ARG A 267 -19.75 -5.34 -13.97
N LYS A 268 -18.68 -4.76 -14.51
CA LYS A 268 -17.74 -5.41 -15.44
C LYS A 268 -16.31 -5.18 -14.96
N TRP A 269 -15.47 -6.21 -14.91
CA TRP A 269 -14.07 -6.07 -14.51
C TRP A 269 -13.22 -7.22 -15.05
N TRP A 270 -11.90 -7.09 -14.96
CA TRP A 270 -10.97 -8.15 -15.32
C TRP A 270 -10.29 -8.69 -14.06
N ASN A 271 -10.33 -10.01 -13.93
CA ASN A 271 -10.00 -10.68 -12.68
C ASN A 271 -8.83 -11.65 -12.86
N LYS A 272 -7.69 -11.34 -12.23
CA LYS A 272 -6.60 -12.28 -11.98
C LYS A 272 -6.84 -12.89 -10.60
N THR A 273 -7.39 -14.10 -10.59
CA THR A 273 -7.69 -14.82 -9.35
C THR A 273 -6.42 -15.33 -8.67
N ALA A 274 -6.50 -15.47 -7.35
CA ALA A 274 -5.47 -16.15 -6.58
C ALA A 274 -5.34 -17.62 -7.00
N PRO A 275 -4.14 -18.21 -6.97
CA PRO A 275 -3.92 -19.64 -7.15
C PRO A 275 -4.87 -20.48 -6.28
N ALA A 276 -5.44 -21.55 -6.84
CA ALA A 276 -6.42 -22.40 -6.15
C ALA A 276 -5.88 -22.99 -4.83
N THR A 277 -4.56 -23.13 -4.70
CA THR A 277 -3.87 -23.53 -3.46
C THR A 277 -4.13 -22.58 -2.29
N GLU A 278 -4.51 -21.33 -2.56
CA GLU A 278 -4.81 -20.30 -1.57
C GLU A 278 -6.31 -20.20 -1.23
N GLN A 279 -7.17 -21.11 -1.70
CA GLN A 279 -8.63 -21.01 -1.51
C GLN A 279 -9.06 -20.91 -0.03
N GLN A 280 -8.26 -21.46 0.89
CA GLN A 280 -8.51 -21.39 2.33
C GLN A 280 -8.15 -20.02 2.96
N SER A 281 -7.39 -19.18 2.24
CA SER A 281 -7.02 -17.85 2.69
C SER A 281 -8.26 -16.95 2.80
N PRO A 282 -8.46 -16.25 3.92
CA PRO A 282 -9.50 -15.22 4.05
C PRO A 282 -9.40 -14.13 2.98
N TRP A 283 -8.21 -13.96 2.38
CA TRP A 283 -7.93 -12.96 1.37
C TRP A 283 -8.08 -13.48 -0.07
N TYR A 284 -8.44 -14.75 -0.27
CA TYR A 284 -8.53 -15.40 -1.59
C TYR A 284 -9.42 -14.63 -2.58
N ASN A 285 -10.59 -14.18 -2.12
CA ASN A 285 -11.57 -13.44 -2.92
C ASN A 285 -11.38 -11.92 -2.85
N THR A 286 -10.29 -11.44 -2.24
CA THR A 286 -10.02 -10.00 -2.16
C THR A 286 -9.53 -9.52 -3.51
N THR A 287 -10.05 -8.38 -3.97
CA THR A 287 -9.55 -7.71 -5.16
C THR A 287 -8.08 -7.36 -5.00
N ARG A 288 -7.24 -7.79 -5.94
CA ARG A 288 -5.81 -7.44 -5.99
C ARG A 288 -5.61 -6.12 -6.73
N SER A 289 -4.51 -5.41 -6.42
CA SER A 289 -4.14 -4.15 -7.09
C SER A 289 -4.14 -4.30 -8.62
N VAL A 290 -3.55 -5.38 -9.13
CA VAL A 290 -3.49 -5.67 -10.57
C VAL A 290 -4.88 -5.77 -11.22
N ASN A 291 -5.92 -6.22 -10.52
CA ASN A 291 -7.28 -6.29 -11.07
C ASN A 291 -7.85 -4.88 -11.30
N ILE A 292 -7.50 -3.95 -10.41
CA ILE A 292 -7.89 -2.54 -10.50
C ILE A 292 -7.16 -1.89 -11.67
N GLU A 293 -5.86 -2.11 -11.80
CA GLU A 293 -5.04 -1.59 -12.90
C GLU A 293 -5.53 -2.09 -14.27
N ILE A 294 -5.72 -3.40 -14.44
CA ILE A 294 -6.22 -3.99 -15.70
C ILE A 294 -7.59 -3.40 -16.06
N SER A 295 -8.51 -3.36 -15.09
CA SER A 295 -9.87 -2.84 -15.32
C SER A 295 -9.86 -1.33 -15.60
N ALA A 296 -8.93 -0.57 -15.01
CA ALA A 296 -8.76 0.84 -15.29
C ALA A 296 -8.22 1.10 -16.70
N TYR A 297 -7.24 0.32 -17.17
CA TYR A 297 -6.80 0.37 -18.57
C TYR A 297 -7.91 -0.01 -19.54
N ALA A 298 -8.73 -1.02 -19.21
CA ALA A 298 -9.90 -1.35 -20.02
C ALA A 298 -10.92 -0.20 -20.07
N ALA A 299 -11.22 0.45 -18.93
CA ALA A 299 -12.09 1.62 -18.89
C ALA A 299 -11.52 2.78 -19.72
N LEU A 300 -10.22 3.08 -19.60
CA LEU A 300 -9.54 4.09 -20.42
C LEU A 300 -9.66 3.76 -21.92
N THR A 301 -9.49 2.50 -22.29
CA THR A 301 -9.61 2.03 -23.68
C THR A 301 -11.02 2.24 -24.21
N LEU A 302 -12.05 1.88 -23.44
CA LEU A 302 -13.45 2.09 -23.81
C LEU A 302 -13.76 3.59 -23.97
N LEU A 303 -13.32 4.42 -23.03
CA LEU A 303 -13.52 5.87 -23.08
C LEU A 303 -12.79 6.53 -24.25
N GLU A 304 -11.56 6.09 -24.57
CA GLU A 304 -10.78 6.58 -25.72
C GLU A 304 -11.48 6.28 -27.04
N ASN A 305 -12.18 5.14 -27.14
CA ASN A 305 -12.97 4.76 -28.31
C ASN A 305 -14.44 5.22 -28.25
N ASN A 306 -14.79 6.12 -27.32
CA ASN A 306 -16.14 6.68 -27.14
C ASN A 306 -17.24 5.66 -26.78
N LEU A 307 -16.88 4.51 -26.23
CA LEU A 307 -17.81 3.47 -25.76
C LEU A 307 -18.20 3.71 -24.29
N VAL A 308 -18.83 4.86 -24.02
CA VAL A 308 -19.15 5.28 -22.64
C VAL A 308 -20.10 4.29 -21.94
N GLY A 309 -21.12 3.81 -22.65
CA GLY A 309 -22.10 2.87 -22.09
C GLY A 309 -21.44 1.58 -21.57
N ASP A 310 -20.42 1.10 -22.27
CA ASP A 310 -19.67 -0.09 -21.89
C ASP A 310 -18.65 0.18 -20.78
N ALA A 311 -18.17 1.42 -20.64
CA ALA A 311 -17.26 1.84 -19.58
C ALA A 311 -17.97 1.98 -18.22
N LEU A 312 -19.25 2.37 -18.20
CA LEU A 312 -20.02 2.60 -16.96
C LEU A 312 -20.01 1.40 -15.98
N PRO A 313 -20.29 0.15 -16.40
CA PRO A 313 -20.17 -1.02 -15.53
C PRO A 313 -18.76 -1.21 -14.93
N VAL A 314 -17.72 -0.80 -15.65
CA VAL A 314 -16.33 -0.88 -15.19
C VAL A 314 -16.02 0.20 -14.17
N LEU A 315 -16.45 1.44 -14.44
CA LEU A 315 -16.29 2.56 -13.52
C LEU A 315 -17.05 2.33 -12.20
N ASN A 316 -18.26 1.78 -12.26
CA ASN A 316 -19.02 1.38 -11.07
C ASN A 316 -18.27 0.32 -10.23
N TRP A 317 -17.60 -0.62 -10.89
CA TRP A 317 -16.78 -1.61 -10.18
C TRP A 317 -15.56 -0.95 -9.52
N LEU A 318 -14.84 -0.08 -10.25
CA LEU A 318 -13.69 0.67 -9.73
C LEU A 318 -14.05 1.50 -8.50
N MET A 319 -15.22 2.15 -8.49
CA MET A 319 -15.68 2.93 -7.33
C MET A 319 -15.81 2.12 -6.05
N ASP A 320 -16.25 0.86 -6.15
CA ASP A 320 -16.34 -0.06 -5.00
C ASP A 320 -14.96 -0.55 -4.53
N GLN A 321 -13.91 -0.37 -5.33
CA GLN A 321 -12.53 -0.75 -4.95
C GLN A 321 -11.73 0.38 -4.30
N ARG A 322 -12.26 1.61 -4.27
CA ARG A 322 -11.55 2.78 -3.71
C ARG A 322 -11.37 2.64 -2.21
N ASN A 323 -10.30 3.23 -1.71
CA ASN A 323 -10.07 3.43 -0.28
C ASN A 323 -10.80 4.70 0.21
N VAL A 324 -10.78 4.93 1.53
CA VAL A 324 -11.45 6.09 2.18
C VAL A 324 -10.81 7.45 1.86
N PHE A 325 -9.57 7.47 1.40
CA PHE A 325 -8.81 8.67 1.05
C PHE A 325 -8.94 9.03 -0.44
N GLY A 326 -9.72 8.26 -1.18
CA GLY A 326 -10.00 8.48 -2.59
C GLY A 326 -9.03 7.80 -3.56
N GLY A 327 -7.92 7.22 -3.10
CA GLY A 327 -7.08 6.33 -3.92
C GLY A 327 -7.58 4.88 -3.92
N PHE A 328 -6.71 3.95 -4.30
CA PHE A 328 -6.95 2.51 -4.31
C PHE A 328 -5.97 1.80 -3.36
N VAL A 329 -5.43 0.64 -3.72
CA VAL A 329 -4.62 -0.18 -2.80
C VAL A 329 -3.15 0.24 -2.86
N ALA A 330 -2.59 0.34 -4.07
CA ALA A 330 -1.20 0.67 -4.33
C ALA A 330 -1.06 2.01 -5.09
N SER A 331 0.13 2.29 -5.61
CA SER A 331 0.41 3.51 -6.36
C SER A 331 -0.08 3.45 -7.81
N GLN A 332 0.23 2.38 -8.55
CA GLN A 332 -0.14 2.25 -9.97
C GLN A 332 -1.65 2.13 -10.18
N ASP A 333 -2.32 1.25 -9.44
CA ASP A 333 -3.77 1.11 -9.50
C ASP A 333 -4.48 2.44 -9.15
N THR A 334 -3.92 3.22 -8.22
CA THR A 334 -4.41 4.54 -7.88
C THR A 334 -4.30 5.50 -9.05
N VAL A 335 -3.12 5.60 -9.67
CA VAL A 335 -2.93 6.56 -10.76
C VAL A 335 -3.78 6.19 -11.97
N VAL A 336 -3.75 4.94 -12.44
CA VAL A 336 -4.51 4.52 -13.62
C VAL A 336 -6.01 4.53 -13.34
N GLY A 337 -6.42 4.06 -12.15
CA GLY A 337 -7.82 4.08 -11.70
C GLY A 337 -8.39 5.49 -11.65
N LEU A 338 -7.66 6.44 -11.06
CA LEU A 338 -8.08 7.85 -11.04
C LEU A 338 -8.11 8.46 -12.44
N GLN A 339 -7.14 8.11 -13.30
CA GLN A 339 -7.17 8.57 -14.70
C GLN A 339 -8.46 8.14 -15.41
N ALA A 340 -8.88 6.88 -15.26
CA ALA A 340 -10.13 6.37 -15.83
C ALA A 340 -11.36 7.12 -15.31
N LEU A 341 -11.46 7.26 -13.98
CA LEU A 341 -12.58 7.95 -13.34
C LEU A 341 -12.67 9.41 -13.78
N LEU A 342 -11.54 10.10 -13.92
CA LEU A 342 -11.51 11.49 -14.34
C LEU A 342 -11.81 11.67 -15.82
N MET A 343 -11.30 10.80 -16.68
CA MET A 343 -11.62 10.84 -18.11
C MET A 343 -13.13 10.70 -18.35
N PHE A 344 -13.82 9.91 -17.53
CA PHE A 344 -15.28 9.87 -17.52
C PHE A 344 -15.88 11.18 -16.96
N ALA A 345 -15.45 11.60 -15.77
CA ALA A 345 -16.03 12.78 -15.12
C ALA A 345 -15.84 14.08 -15.93
N GLU A 346 -14.76 14.24 -16.71
CA GLU A 346 -14.56 15.40 -17.58
C GLU A 346 -15.66 15.52 -18.65
N ARG A 347 -16.30 14.41 -19.03
CA ARG A 347 -17.37 14.36 -20.04
C ARG A 347 -18.76 14.53 -19.43
N PHE A 348 -18.94 14.19 -18.16
CA PHE A 348 -20.26 14.07 -17.51
C PHE A 348 -20.46 14.94 -16.26
N SER A 349 -19.44 15.68 -15.82
CA SER A 349 -19.61 16.63 -14.71
C SER A 349 -20.62 17.71 -15.10
N SER A 350 -21.80 17.66 -14.48
CA SER A 350 -22.90 18.57 -14.77
C SER A 350 -22.93 19.70 -13.75
N GLN A 351 -22.99 20.96 -14.22
CA GLN A 351 -23.09 22.14 -13.34
C GLN A 351 -24.42 22.28 -12.58
N GLY A 352 -25.38 21.35 -12.77
CA GLY A 352 -26.68 21.34 -12.12
C GLY A 352 -26.89 20.17 -11.16
N ASN A 353 -25.81 19.65 -10.57
CA ASN A 353 -25.88 18.55 -9.61
C ASN A 353 -26.77 18.95 -8.42
N ASN A 354 -27.76 18.12 -8.09
CA ASN A 354 -28.62 18.26 -6.92
C ASN A 354 -29.15 16.88 -6.52
N VAL A 355 -28.41 16.20 -5.65
CA VAL A 355 -28.65 14.83 -5.22
C VAL A 355 -28.73 14.78 -3.70
N GLN A 356 -29.78 14.15 -3.21
CA GLN A 356 -29.93 13.81 -1.80
C GLN A 356 -29.56 12.34 -1.60
N ILE A 357 -28.67 12.08 -0.66
CA ILE A 357 -28.24 10.74 -0.28
C ILE A 357 -28.71 10.44 1.15
N GLY A 358 -29.59 9.46 1.30
CA GLY A 358 -30.10 9.00 2.60
C GLY A 358 -29.47 7.68 3.02
N PHE A 359 -28.86 7.65 4.20
CA PHE A 359 -28.28 6.47 4.85
C PHE A 359 -29.21 6.00 5.98
N HIS A 360 -29.85 4.85 5.79
CA HIS A 360 -30.81 4.28 6.73
C HIS A 360 -30.17 3.13 7.51
N TYR A 361 -30.33 3.13 8.84
CA TYR A 361 -29.71 2.13 9.73
C TYR A 361 -30.48 1.94 11.04
N GLY A 362 -30.17 0.86 11.76
CA GLY A 362 -30.78 0.56 13.05
C GLY A 362 -32.31 0.40 12.99
N GLU A 363 -33.00 0.83 14.04
CA GLU A 363 -34.47 0.79 14.16
C GLU A 363 -35.13 2.04 13.53
N GLY A 364 -34.75 2.36 12.29
CA GLY A 364 -35.34 3.48 11.53
C GLY A 364 -34.61 4.82 11.64
N ALA A 365 -33.36 4.83 12.09
CA ALA A 365 -32.53 6.02 12.07
C ALA A 365 -32.09 6.35 10.63
N GLU A 366 -31.94 7.65 10.35
CA GLU A 366 -31.53 8.15 9.04
C GLU A 366 -30.51 9.28 9.16
N THR A 367 -29.53 9.28 8.27
CA THR A 367 -28.63 10.41 8.03
C THR A 367 -28.74 10.82 6.57
N ILE A 368 -29.01 12.11 6.32
CA ILE A 368 -29.17 12.65 4.97
C ILE A 368 -28.01 13.59 4.67
N LEU A 369 -27.33 13.37 3.53
CA LEU A 369 -26.31 14.25 2.98
C LEU A 369 -26.81 14.84 1.67
N ASN A 370 -26.76 16.17 1.55
CA ASN A 370 -27.22 16.88 0.35
C ASN A 370 -26.02 17.38 -0.44
N VAL A 371 -25.99 17.02 -1.71
CA VAL A 371 -24.93 17.33 -2.65
C VAL A 371 -25.50 18.19 -3.76
N ASN A 372 -24.93 19.36 -3.96
CA ASN A 372 -25.37 20.31 -4.98
C ASN A 372 -24.17 20.94 -5.71
N SER A 373 -24.43 21.87 -6.62
CA SER A 373 -23.41 22.58 -7.38
C SER A 373 -22.47 23.45 -6.53
N GLU A 374 -22.90 23.91 -5.36
CA GLU A 374 -22.11 24.79 -4.48
C GLU A 374 -21.13 23.99 -3.63
N ASN A 375 -21.46 22.73 -3.30
CA ASN A 375 -20.67 21.86 -2.44
C ASN A 375 -20.17 20.59 -3.15
N SER A 376 -20.15 20.55 -4.48
CA SER A 376 -19.85 19.33 -5.26
C SER A 376 -18.48 18.74 -4.95
N LEU A 377 -17.48 19.58 -4.67
CA LEU A 377 -16.12 19.18 -4.29
C LEU A 377 -15.95 18.95 -2.79
N ALA A 378 -16.94 19.28 -1.95
CA ALA A 378 -16.85 19.10 -0.52
C ALA A 378 -17.23 17.66 -0.14
N LEU A 379 -16.26 16.89 0.35
CA LEU A 379 -16.53 15.60 0.97
C LEU A 379 -17.24 15.83 2.31
N GLN A 380 -18.48 15.36 2.41
CA GLN A 380 -19.26 15.38 3.64
C GLN A 380 -19.14 14.00 4.30
N SER A 381 -18.82 13.92 5.58
CA SER A 381 -18.79 12.65 6.32
C SER A 381 -19.46 12.76 7.69
N VAL A 382 -20.03 11.63 8.13
CA VAL A 382 -20.73 11.49 9.42
C VAL A 382 -20.38 10.14 10.03
N GLU A 383 -19.94 10.14 11.29
CA GLU A 383 -19.72 8.92 12.07
C GLU A 383 -21.07 8.37 12.56
N LEU A 384 -21.30 7.08 12.32
CA LEU A 384 -22.47 6.34 12.76
C LEU A 384 -22.19 5.59 14.08
N PRO A 385 -23.24 5.19 14.83
CA PRO A 385 -23.06 4.32 15.99
C PRO A 385 -22.31 3.02 15.64
N SER A 386 -21.34 2.63 16.48
CA SER A 386 -20.43 1.52 16.20
C SER A 386 -21.09 0.11 16.20
N ASN A 387 -22.32 0.00 16.69
CA ASN A 387 -23.09 -1.24 16.78
C ASN A 387 -23.95 -1.55 15.54
N ILE A 388 -23.97 -0.66 14.54
CA ILE A 388 -24.75 -0.84 13.31
C ILE A 388 -24.22 -2.02 12.49
N LYS A 389 -25.14 -2.86 11.99
CA LYS A 389 -24.82 -4.04 11.16
C LYS A 389 -25.16 -3.88 9.70
N ASN A 390 -26.17 -3.10 9.37
CA ASN A 390 -26.64 -2.89 8.01
C ASN A 390 -26.91 -1.40 7.79
N VAL A 391 -26.51 -0.91 6.61
CA VAL A 391 -26.79 0.43 6.14
C VAL A 391 -27.41 0.32 4.76
N SER A 392 -28.61 0.89 4.58
CA SER A 392 -29.24 1.05 3.27
C SER A 392 -28.97 2.47 2.77
N VAL A 393 -28.23 2.58 1.67
CA VAL A 393 -27.92 3.84 0.98
C VAL A 393 -28.96 4.06 -0.10
N SER A 394 -29.58 5.24 -0.11
CA SER A 394 -30.53 5.64 -1.14
C SER A 394 -30.17 6.99 -1.73
N ALA A 395 -30.42 7.18 -3.02
CA ALA A 395 -30.16 8.44 -3.70
C ALA A 395 -31.37 8.87 -4.55
N THR A 396 -31.71 10.16 -4.49
CA THR A 396 -32.78 10.80 -5.27
C THR A 396 -32.35 12.18 -5.74
N GLY A 397 -32.88 12.62 -6.87
CA GLY A 397 -32.60 13.94 -7.44
C GLY A 397 -32.03 13.83 -8.85
N ARG A 398 -31.15 14.75 -9.23
CA ARG A 398 -30.57 14.81 -10.57
C ARG A 398 -29.08 15.11 -10.49
N GLY A 399 -28.29 14.35 -11.23
CA GLY A 399 -26.84 14.52 -11.35
C GLY A 399 -26.06 13.31 -10.86
N LEU A 400 -24.82 13.55 -10.42
CA LEU A 400 -23.86 12.53 -10.05
C LEU A 400 -23.51 12.66 -8.57
N ALA A 401 -23.55 11.56 -7.81
CA ALA A 401 -23.02 11.58 -6.46
C ALA A 401 -22.31 10.27 -6.14
N LEU A 402 -21.20 10.37 -5.43
CA LEU A 402 -20.52 9.24 -4.84
C LEU A 402 -20.90 9.17 -3.36
N ALA A 403 -21.45 8.04 -2.95
CA ALA A 403 -21.68 7.72 -1.55
C ALA A 403 -20.72 6.62 -1.10
N GLN A 404 -20.24 6.70 0.14
CA GLN A 404 -19.38 5.69 0.73
C GLN A 404 -19.89 5.26 2.10
N VAL A 405 -19.72 3.97 2.39
CA VAL A 405 -19.87 3.40 3.74
C VAL A 405 -18.54 2.76 4.08
N SER A 406 -17.86 3.32 5.07
CA SER A 406 -16.57 2.83 5.53
C SER A 406 -16.64 2.41 6.99
N TYR A 407 -15.85 1.40 7.36
CA TYR A 407 -15.73 1.00 8.75
C TYR A 407 -14.33 0.48 9.04
N ARG A 408 -13.89 0.69 10.27
CA ARG A 408 -12.59 0.25 10.80
C ARG A 408 -12.77 -0.47 12.12
N TYR A 409 -11.86 -1.39 12.41
CA TYR A 409 -11.78 -2.09 13.70
C TYR A 409 -10.34 -2.55 13.93
N ASN A 410 -9.94 -2.73 15.19
CA ASN A 410 -8.62 -3.25 15.53
C ASN A 410 -8.67 -4.75 15.84
N THR A 411 -7.60 -5.46 15.52
CA THR A 411 -7.42 -6.87 15.87
C THR A 411 -6.01 -7.13 16.38
N ASN A 412 -5.86 -8.05 17.33
CA ASN A 412 -4.58 -8.52 17.86
C ASN A 412 -4.22 -9.92 17.34
N VAL A 413 -4.87 -10.38 16.27
CA VAL A 413 -4.64 -11.72 15.72
C VAL A 413 -3.46 -11.70 14.75
N THR A 414 -2.53 -12.63 14.95
CA THR A 414 -1.44 -12.94 14.02
C THR A 414 -2.04 -13.47 12.72
N SER A 415 -1.52 -13.06 11.56
CA SER A 415 -2.16 -13.35 10.25
C SER A 415 -2.58 -14.82 10.10
N ALA A 416 -3.85 -15.06 9.76
CA ALA A 416 -4.40 -16.42 9.68
C ALA A 416 -3.77 -17.28 8.56
N TRP A 417 -3.26 -16.65 7.50
CA TRP A 417 -2.61 -17.28 6.35
C TRP A 417 -1.48 -16.40 5.82
N PRO A 418 -0.28 -16.45 6.44
CA PRO A 418 0.78 -15.54 6.09
C PRO A 418 1.50 -15.99 4.80
N ARG A 419 1.74 -15.06 3.87
CA ARG A 419 2.59 -15.29 2.68
C ARG A 419 4.06 -14.92 2.89
N PHE A 420 4.40 -14.55 4.13
CA PHE A 420 5.75 -14.34 4.58
C PHE A 420 5.94 -15.04 5.92
N VAL A 421 7.07 -15.69 6.13
CA VAL A 421 7.52 -15.99 7.48
C VAL A 421 7.92 -14.64 8.10
N LEU A 422 7.48 -14.41 9.33
CA LEU A 422 7.80 -13.19 10.07
C LEU A 422 8.00 -13.56 11.53
N ASP A 423 9.14 -13.18 12.10
CA ASP A 423 9.49 -13.45 13.49
C ASP A 423 10.18 -12.24 14.13
N PRO A 424 9.42 -11.36 14.83
CA PRO A 424 9.98 -10.26 15.61
C PRO A 424 10.42 -10.73 16.99
N THR A 425 11.73 -10.80 17.22
CA THR A 425 12.35 -11.23 18.47
C THR A 425 13.00 -10.07 19.21
N VAL A 426 12.59 -9.87 20.46
CA VAL A 426 13.24 -8.93 21.39
C VAL A 426 14.47 -9.59 21.98
N ASN A 427 15.65 -9.07 21.62
CA ASN A 427 16.95 -9.63 22.00
C ASN A 427 17.24 -9.45 23.50
N ARG A 428 18.08 -10.33 24.04
CA ARG A 428 18.45 -10.37 25.48
C ARG A 428 19.08 -9.08 26.00
N ASN A 429 19.70 -8.30 25.12
CA ASN A 429 20.34 -7.03 25.49
C ASN A 429 19.32 -5.91 25.75
N SER A 430 18.04 -6.15 25.41
CA SER A 430 16.96 -5.22 25.69
C SER A 430 16.72 -5.13 27.20
N HIS A 431 16.49 -3.91 27.68
CA HIS A 431 16.17 -3.60 29.07
C HIS A 431 15.12 -2.51 29.14
N ALA A 432 14.78 -2.02 30.34
CA ALA A 432 13.63 -1.15 30.53
C ALA A 432 13.61 0.05 29.57
N ASP A 433 14.76 0.68 29.30
CA ASP A 433 14.87 1.92 28.50
C ASP A 433 15.49 1.72 27.12
N TYR A 434 15.76 0.46 26.74
CA TYR A 434 16.40 0.12 25.48
C TYR A 434 15.80 -1.14 24.88
N LEU A 435 15.39 -1.05 23.62
CA LEU A 435 14.84 -2.12 22.83
C LEU A 435 15.82 -2.49 21.72
N HIS A 436 16.25 -3.74 21.72
CA HIS A 436 17.03 -4.37 20.67
C HIS A 436 16.14 -5.44 20.01
N LEU A 437 15.63 -5.14 18.82
CA LEU A 437 14.64 -5.96 18.12
C LEU A 437 15.22 -6.50 16.82
N SER A 438 15.22 -7.82 16.64
CA SER A 438 15.51 -8.45 15.34
C SER A 438 14.20 -8.94 14.73
N ALA A 439 13.89 -8.54 13.49
CA ALA A 439 12.67 -8.95 12.80
C ALA A 439 13.03 -9.77 11.56
N CYS A 440 13.06 -11.10 11.71
CA CYS A 440 13.40 -12.00 10.61
C CYS A 440 12.21 -12.25 9.69
N ALA A 441 12.46 -12.28 8.37
CA ALA A 441 11.42 -12.55 7.38
C ALA A 441 11.93 -13.26 6.13
N SER A 442 11.04 -14.03 5.50
CA SER A 442 11.24 -14.66 4.18
C SER A 442 9.89 -14.87 3.47
N PHE A 443 9.91 -15.08 2.16
CA PHE A 443 8.70 -15.30 1.36
C PHE A 443 8.28 -16.77 1.34
N VAL A 444 6.96 -16.99 1.48
CA VAL A 444 6.34 -18.32 1.38
C VAL A 444 5.85 -18.53 -0.06
N SER A 445 6.70 -19.17 -0.85
CA SER A 445 6.37 -19.63 -2.20
C SER A 445 5.51 -20.89 -2.15
N VAL A 446 4.44 -20.90 -2.95
CA VAL A 446 3.54 -22.04 -3.14
C VAL A 446 3.69 -22.61 -4.55
N PRO A 447 3.59 -23.93 -4.76
CA PRO A 447 3.67 -24.52 -6.09
C PRO A 447 2.62 -23.92 -7.04
N GLY A 448 3.04 -23.56 -8.26
CA GLY A 448 2.17 -22.94 -9.26
C GLY A 448 1.94 -21.44 -9.09
N ASP A 449 2.65 -20.79 -8.17
CA ASP A 449 2.70 -19.32 -8.00
C ASP A 449 4.16 -18.84 -8.09
N ALA A 450 4.38 -17.54 -7.90
CA ALA A 450 5.70 -16.93 -7.90
C ALA A 450 6.66 -17.54 -6.84
N GLU A 451 7.95 -17.62 -7.19
CA GLU A 451 9.01 -18.09 -6.29
C GLU A 451 9.50 -17.02 -5.31
N ARG A 452 9.23 -15.75 -5.63
CA ARG A 452 9.57 -14.55 -4.86
C ARG A 452 8.38 -13.59 -4.84
N SER A 453 8.39 -12.64 -3.90
CA SER A 453 7.46 -11.51 -3.92
C SER A 453 7.85 -10.50 -5.02
N ASN A 454 6.96 -9.53 -5.26
CA ASN A 454 7.37 -8.24 -5.83
C ASN A 454 8.15 -7.43 -4.78
N MET A 455 8.24 -6.10 -4.93
CA MET A 455 8.72 -5.23 -3.85
C MET A 455 7.99 -5.51 -2.53
N ALA A 456 8.74 -5.76 -1.47
CA ALA A 456 8.22 -6.07 -0.15
C ALA A 456 8.52 -4.93 0.83
N VAL A 457 7.60 -4.71 1.77
CA VAL A 457 7.73 -3.67 2.79
C VAL A 457 7.48 -4.25 4.17
N MET A 458 8.40 -3.98 5.09
CA MET A 458 8.25 -4.28 6.51
C MET A 458 7.97 -2.98 7.29
N GLU A 459 6.84 -2.93 7.98
CA GLU A 459 6.52 -1.87 8.93
C GLU A 459 6.68 -2.38 10.37
N VAL A 460 7.59 -1.76 11.11
CA VAL A 460 7.84 -2.03 12.53
C VAL A 460 7.27 -0.89 13.36
N TYR A 461 6.23 -1.20 14.14
CA TYR A 461 5.65 -0.26 15.10
C TYR A 461 6.37 -0.39 16.44
N LEU A 462 6.80 0.73 17.03
CA LEU A 462 7.47 0.73 18.33
C LEU A 462 6.47 0.83 19.49
N PRO A 463 6.78 0.25 20.66
CA PRO A 463 5.95 0.44 21.85
C PRO A 463 5.88 1.91 22.26
N SER A 464 4.77 2.30 22.89
CA SER A 464 4.58 3.67 23.38
C SER A 464 5.75 4.13 24.24
N GLY A 465 6.29 5.32 23.94
CA GLY A 465 7.43 5.91 24.65
C GLY A 465 8.80 5.51 24.09
N PHE A 466 8.88 4.58 23.14
CA PHE A 466 10.11 4.27 22.41
C PHE A 466 10.18 5.01 21.07
N VAL A 467 11.38 5.45 20.71
CA VAL A 467 11.72 5.96 19.37
C VAL A 467 12.95 5.20 18.85
N VAL A 468 13.06 5.04 17.53
CA VAL A 468 14.20 4.35 16.93
C VAL A 468 15.47 5.21 17.00
N ASP A 469 16.62 4.55 17.12
CA ASP A 469 17.93 5.17 16.92
C ASP A 469 18.21 5.36 15.44
N THR A 470 17.99 6.60 14.98
CA THR A 470 18.17 7.01 13.58
C THR A 470 19.60 6.87 13.09
N ASP A 471 20.59 6.98 13.98
CA ASP A 471 22.01 6.92 13.62
C ASP A 471 22.43 5.49 13.24
N THR A 472 21.69 4.49 13.70
CA THR A 472 21.93 3.07 13.38
C THR A 472 21.26 2.62 12.09
N LEU A 473 20.24 3.33 11.61
CA LEU A 473 19.46 2.91 10.42
C LEU A 473 20.28 2.77 9.14
N PRO A 474 21.25 3.66 8.83
CA PRO A 474 22.08 3.52 7.63
C PRO A 474 22.86 2.20 7.59
N THR A 475 23.14 1.57 8.74
CA THR A 475 23.82 0.28 8.77
C THR A 475 22.95 -0.85 8.20
N LEU A 476 21.62 -0.72 8.24
CA LEU A 476 20.71 -1.70 7.63
C LEU A 476 20.75 -1.62 6.10
N GLU A 477 20.92 -0.43 5.55
CA GLU A 477 21.03 -0.20 4.10
C GLU A 477 22.36 -0.72 3.51
N SER A 478 23.32 -1.10 4.36
CA SER A 478 24.53 -1.81 3.91
C SER A 478 24.25 -3.25 3.44
N SER A 479 23.11 -3.82 3.83
CA SER A 479 22.67 -5.12 3.32
C SER A 479 22.18 -4.99 1.88
N GLU A 480 22.70 -5.80 0.95
CA GLU A 480 22.24 -5.78 -0.46
C GLU A 480 20.73 -6.02 -0.63
N ARG A 481 20.09 -6.62 0.38
CA ARG A 481 18.66 -6.98 0.42
C ARG A 481 17.77 -5.84 0.90
N ILE A 482 18.31 -4.89 1.66
CA ILE A 482 17.56 -3.74 2.20
C ILE A 482 17.94 -2.53 1.38
N LYS A 483 16.97 -1.91 0.72
CA LYS A 483 17.24 -0.79 -0.19
C LYS A 483 17.10 0.57 0.44
N LYS A 484 16.21 0.66 1.41
CA LYS A 484 15.90 1.91 2.08
C LYS A 484 15.27 1.62 3.43
N VAL A 485 15.59 2.47 4.39
CA VAL A 485 14.93 2.54 5.67
C VAL A 485 14.45 3.97 5.90
N GLU A 486 13.21 4.13 6.31
CA GLU A 486 12.65 5.43 6.68
C GLU A 486 11.86 5.34 7.97
N THR A 487 11.62 6.50 8.58
CA THR A 487 10.81 6.61 9.79
C THR A 487 9.54 7.42 9.52
N GLN A 488 8.49 7.11 10.27
CA GLN A 488 7.24 7.84 10.29
C GLN A 488 6.80 8.07 11.75
N GLN A 489 5.81 8.96 11.92
CA GLN A 489 5.18 9.24 13.21
C GLN A 489 6.16 9.72 14.29
N ARG A 490 7.15 10.55 13.93
CA ARG A 490 8.21 11.01 14.86
C ARG A 490 9.02 9.84 15.42
N ASP A 491 9.53 9.02 14.51
CA ASP A 491 10.47 7.91 14.80
C ASP A 491 9.89 6.76 15.64
N THR A 492 8.56 6.68 15.76
CA THR A 492 7.85 5.57 16.44
C THR A 492 7.42 4.46 15.48
N LYS A 493 7.59 4.64 14.18
CA LYS A 493 7.34 3.65 13.14
C LYS A 493 8.53 3.62 12.19
N VAL A 494 9.08 2.43 11.94
CA VAL A 494 10.17 2.20 10.99
C VAL A 494 9.64 1.42 9.80
N ILE A 495 10.05 1.81 8.60
CA ILE A 495 9.64 1.18 7.34
C ILE A 495 10.91 0.76 6.60
N ILE A 496 10.96 -0.51 6.23
CA ILE A 496 12.11 -1.13 5.58
C ILE A 496 11.66 -1.66 4.22
N TYR A 497 12.37 -1.28 3.17
CA TYR A 497 12.07 -1.63 1.77
C TYR A 497 13.03 -2.69 1.24
N PHE A 498 12.48 -3.67 0.53
CA PHE A 498 13.20 -4.76 -0.13
C PHE A 498 12.78 -4.82 -1.61
N ASP A 499 13.71 -5.05 -2.54
CA ASP A 499 13.38 -5.29 -3.97
C ASP A 499 12.40 -6.44 -4.13
N TYR A 500 12.66 -7.52 -3.38
CA TYR A 500 11.83 -8.70 -3.26
C TYR A 500 12.30 -9.52 -2.05
N LEU A 501 11.45 -10.44 -1.59
CA LEU A 501 11.85 -11.51 -0.72
C LEU A 501 11.63 -12.85 -1.41
N ASP A 502 12.59 -13.74 -1.22
CA ASP A 502 12.55 -15.14 -1.62
C ASP A 502 12.56 -16.02 -0.35
N ARG A 503 12.82 -17.32 -0.51
CA ARG A 503 12.88 -18.25 0.63
C ARG A 503 14.05 -18.01 1.58
N ARG A 504 15.04 -17.21 1.19
CA ARG A 504 16.19 -16.90 2.06
C ARG A 504 15.72 -15.91 3.11
N GLU A 505 16.15 -16.09 4.34
CA GLU A 505 15.78 -15.20 5.45
C GLU A 505 16.60 -13.91 5.45
N VAL A 506 15.96 -12.80 5.86
CA VAL A 506 16.61 -11.53 6.17
C VAL A 506 16.17 -11.05 7.55
N CYS A 507 17.11 -10.59 8.37
CA CYS A 507 16.87 -10.21 9.76
C CYS A 507 17.36 -8.78 10.06
N PRO A 508 16.66 -7.73 9.60
CA PRO A 508 16.93 -6.38 10.07
C PRO A 508 16.86 -6.30 11.59
N THR A 509 17.83 -5.60 12.18
CA THR A 509 17.95 -5.40 13.62
C THR A 509 17.86 -3.93 13.94
N LEU A 510 16.91 -3.57 14.80
CA LEU A 510 16.59 -2.21 15.18
C LEU A 510 16.95 -1.94 16.63
N HIS A 511 17.49 -0.76 16.85
CA HIS A 511 17.79 -0.22 18.17
C HIS A 511 16.82 0.93 18.45
N ALA A 512 16.18 0.92 19.60
CA ALA A 512 15.25 1.96 20.01
C ALA A 512 15.42 2.27 21.49
N TYR A 513 15.23 3.53 21.88
CA TYR A 513 15.37 3.99 23.25
C TYR A 513 14.09 4.62 23.76
N LYS A 514 13.86 4.52 25.07
CA LYS A 514 12.68 5.08 25.70
C LYS A 514 12.89 6.57 26.01
N THR A 515 12.10 7.42 25.37
CA THR A 515 12.10 8.88 25.60
C THR A 515 11.02 9.31 26.58
N VAL A 516 9.94 8.54 26.70
CA VAL A 516 8.84 8.81 27.63
C VAL A 516 8.60 7.58 28.49
N LYS A 517 8.60 7.77 29.81
CA LYS A 517 8.30 6.69 30.75
C LYS A 517 6.86 6.21 30.55
N VAL A 518 6.72 4.96 30.10
CA VAL A 518 5.45 4.25 29.96
C VAL A 518 5.62 2.85 30.57
N THR A 519 4.58 2.34 31.20
CA THR A 519 4.52 0.96 31.73
C THR A 519 3.24 0.28 31.24
N LYS A 520 3.12 -1.04 31.48
CA LYS A 520 1.98 -1.86 31.02
C LYS A 520 1.75 -1.76 29.50
N HIS A 521 2.85 -1.76 28.73
CA HIS A 521 2.81 -1.72 27.27
C HIS A 521 1.89 -2.80 26.69
N ARG A 522 1.06 -2.39 25.74
CA ARG A 522 0.32 -3.33 24.88
C ARG A 522 1.28 -3.88 23.81
N PRO A 523 1.07 -5.12 23.34
CA PRO A 523 1.82 -5.63 22.19
C PRO A 523 1.64 -4.74 20.96
N VAL A 524 2.71 -4.58 20.18
CA VAL A 524 2.73 -3.78 18.95
C VAL A 524 3.07 -4.67 17.75
N PRO A 525 2.54 -4.36 16.55
CA PRO A 525 2.74 -5.21 15.39
C PRO A 525 4.06 -4.95 14.67
N VAL A 526 4.61 -6.01 14.06
CA VAL A 526 5.40 -5.93 12.83
C VAL A 526 4.54 -6.48 11.70
N VAL A 527 4.48 -5.76 10.59
CA VAL A 527 3.69 -6.11 9.41
C VAL A 527 4.61 -6.22 8.21
N MET A 528 4.51 -7.32 7.47
CA MET A 528 5.20 -7.52 6.20
C MET A 528 4.14 -7.69 5.10
N TYR A 529 4.35 -7.10 3.93
CA TYR A 529 3.47 -7.31 2.78
C TYR A 529 4.19 -7.08 1.45
N ASP A 530 3.65 -7.72 0.41
CA ASP A 530 3.96 -7.39 -0.98
C ASP A 530 3.24 -6.08 -1.33
N TYR A 531 3.98 -5.12 -1.87
CA TYR A 531 3.48 -3.76 -2.11
C TYR A 531 2.42 -3.70 -3.22
N TYR A 532 2.51 -4.57 -4.22
CA TYR A 532 1.58 -4.62 -5.36
C TYR A 532 0.54 -5.74 -5.23
N ASP A 533 0.65 -6.61 -4.20
CA ASP A 533 -0.37 -7.59 -3.83
C ASP A 533 -0.52 -7.72 -2.31
N ASN A 534 -1.21 -6.76 -1.68
CA ASN A 534 -1.35 -6.71 -0.22
C ASN A 534 -2.13 -7.90 0.40
N ALA A 535 -2.76 -8.75 -0.40
CA ALA A 535 -3.30 -10.02 0.09
C ALA A 535 -2.17 -10.96 0.55
N ARG A 536 -0.98 -10.83 -0.07
CA ARG A 536 0.26 -11.46 0.39
C ARG A 536 0.84 -10.64 1.53
N ARG A 537 0.58 -11.08 2.77
CA ARG A 537 1.04 -10.36 3.97
C ARG A 537 1.31 -11.31 5.13
N ALA A 538 2.04 -10.80 6.12
CA ALA A 538 2.19 -11.40 7.44
C ALA A 538 2.13 -10.31 8.51
N ARG A 539 1.66 -10.69 9.70
CA ARG A 539 1.59 -9.81 10.86
C ARG A 539 1.90 -10.62 12.11
N GLN A 540 2.81 -10.09 12.91
CA GLN A 540 3.16 -10.62 14.22
C GLN A 540 3.17 -9.52 15.26
N PHE A 541 2.93 -9.87 16.51
CA PHE A 541 2.98 -8.93 17.63
C PHE A 541 4.14 -9.27 18.55
N TYR A 542 4.89 -8.26 18.97
CA TYR A 542 5.93 -8.40 19.98
C TYR A 542 5.62 -7.48 21.17
N ARG A 543 6.28 -7.72 22.30
CA ARG A 543 6.10 -6.95 23.54
C ARG A 543 7.34 -6.14 23.85
N ALA A 544 7.15 -4.95 24.39
CA ALA A 544 8.25 -4.15 24.92
C ALA A 544 9.01 -4.91 26.02
N PRO A 545 10.27 -4.52 26.30
CA PRO A 545 10.99 -4.98 27.49
C PRO A 545 10.18 -4.69 28.75
N LYS A 546 10.31 -5.56 29.76
CA LYS A 546 9.60 -5.37 31.03
C LYS A 546 10.07 -4.07 31.69
N SER A 547 9.11 -3.26 32.09
CA SER A 547 9.31 -2.01 32.86
C SER A 547 8.49 -2.12 34.14
N ASN A 548 9.06 -1.69 35.27
CA ASN A 548 8.37 -1.73 36.54
C ASN A 548 7.61 -0.40 36.76
N ILE A 549 6.45 -0.46 37.39
CA ILE A 549 5.65 0.73 37.66
C ILE A 549 6.36 1.67 38.64
N CYS A 550 7.20 1.09 39.48
CA CYS A 550 8.02 1.78 40.47
C CYS A 550 9.15 2.61 39.86
N ASP A 551 9.50 2.38 38.59
CA ASP A 551 10.49 3.19 37.87
C ASP A 551 9.88 4.51 37.36
N LEU A 552 8.55 4.63 37.41
CA LEU A 552 7.76 5.68 36.76
C LEU A 552 7.15 6.68 37.74
N CYS A 553 6.84 6.26 38.96
CA CYS A 553 6.21 7.10 39.97
C CYS A 553 7.25 7.64 40.98
N GLU A 554 7.23 8.95 41.22
CA GLU A 554 7.88 9.54 42.38
C GLU A 554 7.07 9.13 43.63
N HIS A 555 7.75 8.92 44.76
CA HIS A 555 7.29 8.12 45.91
C HIS A 555 5.87 8.46 46.44
N ALA A 556 5.39 9.68 46.22
CA ALA A 556 4.05 10.12 46.60
C ALA A 556 2.89 9.51 45.78
N ASN A 557 3.15 9.04 44.53
CA ASN A 557 2.09 8.61 43.60
C ASN A 557 2.03 7.08 43.38
N CYS A 558 2.97 6.30 43.94
CA CYS A 558 3.04 4.84 43.75
C CYS A 558 2.13 4.03 44.69
N GLY A 559 1.74 4.60 45.83
CA GLY A 559 1.10 3.87 46.94
C GLY A 559 1.91 2.67 47.46
N ASP A 560 1.28 1.80 48.26
CA ASP A 560 1.88 0.62 48.91
C ASP A 560 2.48 -0.45 47.96
N PHE A 561 2.26 -0.32 46.65
CA PHE A 561 2.70 -1.32 45.67
C PHE A 561 4.22 -1.36 45.50
N CYS A 562 4.88 -0.20 45.57
CA CYS A 562 6.33 -0.11 45.38
C CYS A 562 7.11 -0.34 46.68
N GLU A 563 6.58 0.09 47.83
CA GLU A 563 7.19 -0.22 49.13
C GLU A 563 7.30 -1.73 49.40
N LYS A 564 6.33 -2.53 48.95
CA LYS A 564 6.36 -4.00 49.10
C LYS A 564 7.33 -4.67 48.13
N ALA A 565 7.59 -4.08 46.97
CA ALA A 565 8.58 -4.55 46.01
C ALA A 565 10.00 -4.29 46.52
N GLU A 566 10.28 -3.08 47.00
CA GLU A 566 11.55 -2.72 47.64
C GLU A 566 11.83 -3.55 48.91
N LYS A 567 10.81 -3.81 49.74
CA LYS A 567 10.93 -4.72 50.91
C LYS A 567 11.17 -6.19 50.53
N ARG A 568 10.85 -6.61 49.30
CA ARG A 568 11.17 -7.96 48.80
C ARG A 568 12.58 -8.03 48.20
N GLU A 569 13.03 -6.95 47.57
CA GLU A 569 14.36 -6.84 46.97
C GLU A 569 15.44 -6.65 48.04
N SER A 570 15.18 -5.83 49.07
CA SER A 570 16.02 -5.67 50.27
C SER A 570 16.02 -6.88 51.22
N ARG A 571 15.12 -7.85 51.02
CA ARG A 571 15.07 -9.12 51.76
C ARG A 571 15.81 -10.27 51.06
N ARG A 572 16.45 -10.02 49.91
CA ARG A 572 17.51 -10.93 49.45
C ARG A 572 18.73 -10.70 50.34
N PRO A 573 19.17 -11.66 51.15
CA PRO A 573 20.41 -11.51 51.88
C PRO A 573 21.55 -11.46 50.85
N ASP A 574 22.39 -10.44 50.95
CA ASP A 574 23.73 -10.46 50.39
C ASP A 574 24.51 -11.60 51.08
N ASP A 575 24.49 -12.80 50.51
CA ASP A 575 25.32 -13.90 50.99
C ASP A 575 26.74 -13.75 50.42
N TYR A 576 27.40 -12.68 50.88
CA TYR A 576 28.83 -12.44 50.76
C TYR A 576 29.44 -12.35 52.16
N THR A 577 29.17 -13.32 53.05
CA THR A 577 29.99 -13.58 54.26
C THR A 577 29.68 -14.96 54.86
N ALA A 578 29.89 -16.03 54.11
CA ALA A 578 29.99 -17.38 54.67
C ALA A 578 30.98 -18.27 53.88
N ILE A 579 32.19 -17.76 53.63
CA ILE A 579 33.34 -18.58 53.20
C ILE A 579 34.40 -18.51 54.30
N ALA A 580 34.14 -19.18 55.42
CA ALA A 580 35.16 -19.69 56.34
C ALA A 580 34.49 -20.60 57.38
N GLY A 581 34.69 -21.90 57.26
CA GLY A 581 34.46 -22.84 58.36
C GLY A 581 33.17 -23.66 58.32
N ARG A 582 33.00 -24.51 57.29
CA ARG A 582 32.43 -25.87 57.41
C ARG A 582 32.40 -26.56 56.05
N ASN A 583 33.48 -27.25 55.70
CA ASN A 583 33.46 -28.28 54.65
C ASN A 583 34.52 -29.34 54.95
N SER A 584 34.20 -30.26 55.87
CA SER A 584 34.97 -31.50 56.07
C SER A 584 34.12 -32.65 56.65
N ALA A 585 32.84 -32.77 56.26
CA ALA A 585 32.01 -33.90 56.72
C ALA A 585 30.98 -34.45 55.71
N ASN A 586 30.62 -33.72 54.65
CA ASN A 586 29.57 -34.17 53.71
C ASN A 586 30.06 -34.77 52.39
N ASN A 587 31.38 -34.88 52.17
CA ASN A 587 31.95 -35.48 50.97
C ASN A 587 32.31 -36.97 51.09
N GLN A 588 32.18 -37.59 52.28
CA GLN A 588 32.44 -39.03 52.44
C GLN A 588 31.21 -39.91 52.26
N ALA A 589 30.00 -39.40 52.54
CA ALA A 589 28.76 -40.18 52.39
C ALA A 589 28.29 -40.30 50.93
N THR A 590 28.53 -39.28 50.11
CA THR A 590 28.14 -39.24 48.69
C THR A 590 29.08 -40.06 47.79
N ILE A 591 30.37 -40.13 48.11
CA ILE A 591 31.34 -40.97 47.38
C ILE A 591 31.12 -42.46 47.68
N ALA A 592 30.73 -42.82 48.91
CA ALA A 592 30.42 -44.21 49.28
C ALA A 592 29.15 -44.75 48.59
N MET A 593 28.12 -43.91 48.40
CA MET A 593 26.92 -44.31 47.66
C MET A 593 27.14 -44.41 46.15
N LEU A 594 28.02 -43.57 45.57
CA LEU A 594 28.35 -43.67 44.15
C LEU A 594 29.17 -44.92 43.82
N LEU A 595 30.09 -45.32 44.72
CA LEU A 595 30.90 -46.55 44.55
C LEU A 595 30.08 -47.83 44.74
N MET A 596 29.08 -47.85 45.64
CA MET A 596 28.16 -48.99 45.75
C MET A 596 27.24 -49.14 44.53
N ALA A 597 26.77 -48.04 43.95
CA ALA A 597 25.95 -48.10 42.72
C ALA A 597 26.75 -48.62 41.52
N ILE A 598 28.04 -48.25 41.40
CA ILE A 598 28.93 -48.72 40.34
C ILE A 598 29.29 -50.21 40.51
N ALA A 599 29.47 -50.69 41.74
CA ALA A 599 29.72 -52.12 42.02
C ALA A 599 28.51 -53.02 41.71
N ILE A 600 27.28 -52.53 41.94
CA ILE A 600 26.04 -53.26 41.63
C ILE A 600 25.81 -53.30 40.10
N LEU A 601 26.15 -52.25 39.37
CA LEU A 601 26.07 -52.21 37.91
C LEU A 601 27.10 -53.12 37.20
N LEU A 602 28.26 -53.36 37.82
CA LEU A 602 29.31 -54.25 37.29
C LEU A 602 29.04 -55.75 37.55
N GLN A 603 28.15 -56.11 38.48
CA GLN A 603 27.73 -57.52 38.69
C GLN A 603 26.55 -57.96 37.82
N LEU A 604 25.92 -57.04 37.08
CA LEU A 604 24.80 -57.34 36.17
C LEU A 604 25.23 -57.55 34.71
N HIS A 605 26.53 -57.53 34.40
CA HIS A 605 27.08 -57.72 33.04
C HIS A 605 28.25 -58.73 32.98
N CYS A 606 28.28 -59.72 33.90
CA CYS A 606 29.08 -60.95 33.73
C CYS A 606 28.16 -62.17 33.70
#